data_AF-A0A2V8B8N2-F1
#
_entry.id   AF-A0A2V8B8N2-F1
#
_cell.length_a   1.000
_cell.length_b   1.000
_cell.length_c   1.000
_cell.angle_alpha   90.00
_cell.angle_beta   90.00
_cell.angle_gamma   90.00
#
_symmetry.space_group_name_H-M   'P 1'
#
loop_
_entity.id
_entity.type
_entity.pdbx_description
1 polymer ?
#
loop_
_entity_poly.entity_id
_entity_poly.type
_entity_poly.pdbx_seq_one_letter_code
_entity_poly.pdbx_strand_id
1 'polypeptide(L)'
;MTLAHFTTSEGNFTARLFEAETPNTVANFVGLAEGTREWTDPRTRRSDKKPLYNGTVFHRVIESFMIQGGDPLGNGTGGPGYKFADEFHPKLRH
;
A
#
# COMPACT_ATOMS: atom_id res chain seq x y z
N MET A 1 -9.17 12.65 -9.86
CA MET A 1 -7.83 12.16 -10.23
C MET A 1 -6.95 12.26 -9.01
N THR A 2 -6.70 11.15 -8.34
CA THR A 2 -5.84 11.09 -7.17
C THR A 2 -4.40 10.77 -7.57
N LEU A 3 -3.45 11.43 -6.92
CA LEU A 3 -2.02 11.18 -7.03
C LEU A 3 -1.47 10.81 -5.66
N ALA A 4 -0.65 9.77 -5.60
CA ALA A 4 0.12 9.39 -4.41
C ALA A 4 1.58 9.79 -4.60
N HIS A 5 2.11 10.64 -3.72
CA HIS A 5 3.53 10.99 -3.70
C HIS A 5 4.28 10.11 -2.71
N PHE A 6 5.36 9.50 -3.17
CA PHE A 6 6.23 8.63 -2.39
C PHE A 6 7.56 9.33 -2.16
N THR A 7 7.90 9.56 -0.90
CA THR A 7 9.23 10.01 -0.46
C THR A 7 9.99 8.80 0.06
N THR A 8 11.14 8.48 -0.51
CA THR A 8 11.94 7.30 -0.15
C THR A 8 13.43 7.67 0.03
N SER A 9 14.25 6.76 0.57
CA SER A 9 15.70 7.00 0.70
C SER A 9 16.39 7.15 -0.67
N GLU A 10 15.89 6.46 -1.69
CA GLU A 10 16.43 6.45 -3.05
C GLU A 10 15.80 7.52 -3.96
N GLY A 11 15.11 8.50 -3.36
CA GLY A 11 14.43 9.59 -4.05
C GLY A 11 12.91 9.47 -4.07
N ASN A 12 12.27 10.36 -4.83
CA ASN A 12 10.81 10.54 -4.80
C ASN A 12 10.17 10.19 -6.14
N PHE A 13 8.96 9.63 -6.09
CA PHE A 13 8.15 9.39 -7.28
C PHE A 13 6.66 9.65 -7.00
N THR A 14 5.86 9.74 -8.07
CA THR A 14 4.42 9.97 -7.96
C THR A 14 3.68 8.92 -8.79
N ALA A 15 2.70 8.25 -8.17
CA ALA A 15 1.81 7.33 -8.86
C ALA A 15 0.42 7.96 -9.05
N ARG A 16 -0.18 7.74 -10.23
CA ARG A 16 -1.62 8.01 -10.44
C ARG A 16 -2.43 6.84 -9.92
N LEU A 17 -3.51 7.13 -9.19
CA LEU A 17 -4.46 6.13 -8.74
C LEU A 17 -5.69 6.10 -9.67
N PHE A 18 -6.32 4.92 -9.79
CA PHE A 18 -7.45 4.67 -10.69
C PHE A 18 -8.76 4.51 -9.89
N GLU A 19 -9.15 5.56 -9.17
CA GLU A 19 -10.30 5.52 -8.24
C GLU A 19 -11.65 5.14 -8.88
N ALA A 20 -11.81 5.32 -10.19
CA ALA A 20 -13.03 4.98 -10.92
C ALA A 20 -13.09 3.49 -11.32
N GLU A 21 -11.94 2.88 -11.57
CA GLU A 21 -11.81 1.48 -11.96
C GLU A 21 -11.61 0.53 -10.77
N THR A 22 -10.93 0.98 -9.71
CA THR A 22 -10.60 0.18 -8.50
C THR A 22 -10.87 0.97 -7.20
N PRO A 23 -12.14 1.34 -6.93
CA PRO A 23 -12.50 2.24 -5.85
C PRO A 23 -12.13 1.70 -4.46
N ASN A 24 -12.32 0.40 -4.18
CA ASN A 24 -12.01 -0.15 -2.86
C ASN A 24 -10.50 -0.26 -2.63
N THR A 25 -9.74 -0.63 -3.66
CA THR A 25 -8.29 -0.73 -3.64
C THR A 25 -7.64 0.63 -3.41
N VAL A 26 -8.12 1.66 -4.12
CA VAL A 26 -7.64 3.04 -3.95
C VAL A 26 -8.03 3.60 -2.59
N ALA A 27 -9.28 3.45 -2.14
CA ALA A 27 -9.72 3.89 -0.82
C ALA A 27 -8.97 3.17 0.32
N ASN A 28 -8.63 1.89 0.13
CA ASN A 28 -7.80 1.13 1.06
C ASN A 28 -6.37 1.69 1.12
N PHE A 29 -5.73 1.90 -0.05
CA PHE A 29 -4.37 2.45 -0.13
C PHE A 29 -4.29 3.86 0.49
N VAL A 30 -5.16 4.78 0.07
CA VAL A 30 -5.19 6.16 0.58
C VAL A 30 -5.46 6.18 2.07
N GLY A 31 -6.45 5.42 2.56
CA GLY A 31 -6.78 5.39 3.98
C GLY A 31 -5.66 4.84 4.86
N LEU A 32 -4.86 3.89 4.36
CA LEU A 32 -3.67 3.38 5.04
C LEU A 32 -2.50 4.37 4.96
N ALA A 33 -2.34 5.10 3.85
CA ALA A 33 -1.30 6.11 3.70
C ALA A 33 -1.53 7.34 4.59
N GLU A 34 -2.77 7.83 4.68
CA GLU A 34 -3.15 9.00 5.47
C GLU A 34 -3.41 8.68 6.95
N GLY A 35 -3.50 7.39 7.33
CA GLY A 35 -3.85 6.96 8.68
C GLY A 35 -5.33 7.14 9.05
N THR A 36 -6.21 7.40 8.08
CA THR A 36 -7.66 7.53 8.32
C THR A 36 -8.36 6.17 8.46
N ARG A 37 -7.75 5.10 7.91
CA ARG A 37 -8.21 3.71 7.98
C ARG A 37 -7.52 2.97 9.13
N GLU A 38 -8.32 2.29 9.94
CA GLU A 38 -7.83 1.43 11.02
C GLU A 38 -7.15 0.18 10.45
N TRP A 39 -6.07 -0.25 11.08
CA TRP A 39 -5.39 -1.51 10.77
C TRP A 39 -4.76 -2.11 12.02
N THR A 40 -4.63 -3.44 12.04
CA THR A 40 -4.02 -4.17 13.16
C THR A 40 -2.54 -4.38 12.90
N ASP A 41 -1.67 -3.85 13.77
CA ASP A 41 -0.22 -4.01 13.66
C ASP A 41 0.18 -5.45 13.97
N PRO A 42 0.75 -6.22 13.01
CA PRO A 42 1.05 -7.63 13.22
C PRO A 42 2.14 -7.89 14.28
N ARG A 43 2.95 -6.87 14.66
CA ARG A 43 3.90 -6.98 15.78
C ARG A 43 3.19 -7.00 17.14
N THR A 44 2.21 -6.13 17.32
CA THR A 44 1.63 -5.80 18.63
C THR A 44 0.21 -6.33 18.82
N ARG A 45 -0.45 -6.74 17.74
CA ARG A 45 -1.87 -7.12 17.65
C ARG A 45 -2.84 -6.01 18.11
N ARG A 46 -2.39 -4.77 18.18
CA ARG A 46 -3.24 -3.60 18.45
C ARG A 46 -3.73 -3.02 17.13
N SER A 47 -5.01 -2.65 17.10
CA SER A 47 -5.57 -1.84 16.03
C SER A 47 -5.40 -0.36 16.35
N ASP A 48 -5.05 0.44 15.34
CA ASP A 48 -4.82 1.88 15.48
C ASP A 48 -5.03 2.59 14.12
N LYS A 49 -5.13 3.92 14.16
CA LYS A 49 -5.28 4.82 13.00
C LYS A 49 -4.02 5.68 12.83
N LYS A 50 -2.92 5.01 12.46
CA LYS A 50 -1.63 5.61 12.13
C LYS A 50 -1.29 5.36 10.66
N PRO A 51 -0.62 6.29 9.94
CA PRO A 51 -0.08 6.06 8.61
C PRO A 51 0.74 4.76 8.55
N LEU A 52 0.30 3.78 7.76
CA LEU A 52 0.89 2.43 7.72
C LEU A 52 2.24 2.43 7.02
N TYR A 53 2.35 3.11 5.88
CA TYR A 53 3.49 2.97 4.98
C TYR A 53 4.76 3.71 5.44
N ASN A 54 4.65 4.64 6.39
CA ASN A 54 5.78 5.41 6.90
C ASN A 54 6.81 4.49 7.59
N GLY A 55 8.03 4.44 7.06
CA GLY A 55 9.10 3.57 7.56
C GLY A 55 9.00 2.11 7.09
N THR A 56 8.03 1.76 6.21
CA THR A 56 8.04 0.45 5.54
C THR A 56 9.10 0.42 4.43
N VAL A 57 9.62 -0.77 4.14
CA VAL A 57 10.71 -0.98 3.16
C VAL A 57 10.22 -1.74 1.93
N PHE A 58 10.91 -1.54 0.81
CA PHE A 58 10.83 -2.43 -0.35
C PHE A 58 11.59 -3.73 -0.05
N HIS A 59 10.94 -4.65 0.68
CA HIS A 59 11.54 -5.89 1.17
C HIS A 59 11.84 -6.92 0.08
N ARG A 60 11.33 -6.72 -1.15
CA ARG A 60 11.62 -7.60 -2.29
C ARG A 60 11.79 -6.77 -3.56
N VAL A 61 12.97 -6.89 -4.16
CA VAL A 61 13.38 -6.23 -5.41
C VAL A 61 13.82 -7.32 -6.36
N ILE A 62 13.28 -7.32 -7.59
CA ILE A 62 13.70 -8.24 -8.66
C ILE A 62 13.99 -7.39 -9.90
N GLU A 63 15.25 -7.42 -10.33
CA GLU A 63 15.73 -6.71 -11.50
C GLU A 63 14.90 -7.06 -12.75
N SER A 64 14.61 -6.04 -13.55
CA SER A 64 13.75 -6.12 -14.75
C SER A 64 12.34 -6.72 -14.53
N PHE A 65 11.85 -6.79 -13.29
CA PHE A 65 10.50 -7.26 -12.99
C PHE A 65 9.70 -6.30 -12.10
N MET A 66 10.05 -6.16 -10.82
CA MET A 66 9.24 -5.37 -9.88
C MET A 66 9.97 -5.03 -8.57
N ILE A 67 9.40 -4.07 -7.84
CA ILE A 67 9.66 -3.81 -6.42
C ILE A 67 8.38 -4.03 -5.63
N GLN A 68 8.49 -4.58 -4.42
CA GLN A 68 7.37 -4.86 -3.52
C GLN A 68 7.69 -4.35 -2.12
N GLY A 69 6.75 -3.62 -1.54
CA GLY A 69 6.87 -2.97 -0.23
C GLY A 69 5.52 -2.93 0.50
N GLY A 70 5.37 -2.01 1.45
CA GLY A 70 4.12 -1.79 2.18
C GLY A 70 3.75 -2.86 3.22
N ASP A 71 4.60 -3.88 3.42
CA ASP A 71 4.51 -4.77 4.57
C ASP A 71 5.07 -4.04 5.82
N PRO A 72 4.28 -3.84 6.90
CA PRO A 72 4.78 -3.27 8.14
C PRO A 72 5.90 -4.10 8.78
N LEU A 73 5.94 -5.43 8.59
CA LEU A 73 7.02 -6.30 9.10
C LEU A 73 8.30 -6.24 8.26
N GLY A 74 8.22 -5.81 7.00
CA GLY A 74 9.34 -5.78 6.08
C GLY A 74 9.89 -7.16 5.67
N ASN A 75 9.08 -8.22 5.75
CA ASN A 75 9.50 -9.59 5.43
C ASN A 75 8.60 -10.32 4.43
N GLY A 76 7.56 -9.65 3.92
CA GLY A 76 6.59 -10.17 2.95
C GLY A 76 5.43 -10.97 3.56
N THR A 77 5.30 -11.01 4.89
CA THR A 77 4.26 -11.82 5.57
C THR A 77 3.26 -11.02 6.40
N GLY A 78 3.53 -9.74 6.67
CA GLY A 78 2.59 -8.86 7.36
C GLY A 78 1.57 -8.20 6.43
N GLY A 79 0.78 -7.30 7.02
CA GLY A 79 -0.30 -6.58 6.34
C GLY A 79 -1.16 -5.83 7.35
N PRO A 80 -2.29 -5.24 6.93
CA PRO A 80 -3.15 -4.41 7.77
C PRO A 80 -4.09 -5.18 8.72
N GLY A 81 -3.94 -6.52 8.82
CA GLY A 81 -4.77 -7.38 9.67
C GLY A 81 -6.06 -7.91 9.05
N TYR A 82 -6.37 -7.55 7.79
CA TYR A 82 -7.56 -8.01 7.07
C TYR A 82 -7.27 -8.32 5.60
N LYS A 83 -8.25 -8.93 4.93
CA LYS A 83 -8.31 -9.16 3.48
C LYS A 83 -9.57 -8.50 2.92
N PHE A 84 -9.53 -8.11 1.65
CA PHE A 84 -10.68 -7.59 0.90
C PHE A 84 -10.68 -8.21 -0.51
N ALA A 85 -11.74 -7.99 -1.29
CA ALA A 85 -11.89 -8.58 -2.62
C ALA A 85 -11.02 -7.87 -3.68
N ASP A 86 -10.54 -8.63 -4.66
CA ASP A 86 -9.79 -8.11 -5.81
C ASP A 86 -10.70 -7.31 -6.76
N GLU A 87 -10.16 -6.26 -7.39
CA GLU A 87 -10.88 -5.42 -8.36
C GLU A 87 -10.21 -5.49 -9.74
N PHE A 88 -10.71 -6.37 -10.61
CA PHE A 88 -10.22 -6.51 -11.99
C PHE A 88 -11.05 -5.65 -12.95
N HIS A 89 -10.39 -4.76 -13.70
CA HIS A 89 -11.05 -3.92 -14.70
C HIS A 89 -10.50 -4.19 -16.12
N PRO A 90 -11.32 -4.29 -17.19
CA PRO A 90 -10.84 -4.63 -18.54
C PRO A 90 -9.78 -3.69 -19.13
N LYS A 91 -9.78 -2.41 -18.73
CA LYS A 91 -8.82 -1.39 -19.22
C LYS A 91 -7.48 -1.37 -18.48
N LEU A 92 -7.34 -2.09 -17.37
CA LEU A 92 -6.12 -2.11 -16.56
C LEU A 92 -5.35 -3.41 -16.81
N ARG A 93 -4.15 -3.32 -17.37
CA ARG A 93 -3.27 -4.46 -17.70
C ARG A 93 -1.82 -4.11 -17.33
N HIS A 94 -1.03 -5.14 -17.11
CA HIS A 94 0.43 -5.07 -16.98
C HIS A 94 1.08 -5.19 -18.35
#